data_AF-A0A0P9YIB8-F1
#
_entry.id   AF-A0A0P9YIB8-F1
#
_cell.length_a   1.000
_cell.length_b   1.000
_cell.length_c   1.000
_cell.angle_alpha   90.00
_cell.angle_beta   90.00
_cell.angle_gamma   90.00
#
_symmetry.space_group_name_H-M   'P 1'
#
loop_
_entity.id
_entity.type
_entity.pdbx_description
1 polymer ?
#
loop_
_entity_poly.entity_id
_entity_poly.type
_entity_poly.pdbx_seq_one_letter_code
_entity_poly.pdbx_strand_id
1 'polypeptide(L)'
;MNFNPALPVPFACLFLCLLGGCKTHLDPVSYSPDYTAITRADGRIELVPQACAQPAAQDDIDVGEDFQALLPPGCASNLILLQMVEQRADVLRGRDTGPTMAAPVGRAAQVYIDGYDREELRRRQAEQQASTDTREAR
;
A
#
# COMPACT_ATOMS: atom_id res chain seq x y z
N MET A 1 -33.47 45.74 15.76
CA MET A 1 -33.70 44.29 15.77
C MET A 1 -34.85 44.00 14.84
N ASN A 2 -34.66 43.10 13.87
CA ASN A 2 -35.65 42.14 13.35
C ASN A 2 -35.19 41.63 11.98
N PHE A 3 -34.19 40.74 12.01
CA PHE A 3 -33.95 39.80 10.93
C PHE A 3 -35.08 38.76 11.02
N ASN A 4 -36.05 38.82 10.10
CA ASN A 4 -37.11 37.84 9.99
C ASN A 4 -36.60 36.68 9.11
N PRO A 5 -36.38 35.46 9.64
CA PRO A 5 -35.79 34.36 8.88
C PRO A 5 -36.90 33.55 8.21
N ALA A 6 -37.62 34.14 7.26
CA ALA A 6 -38.55 33.39 6.41
C ALA A 6 -37.81 32.97 5.12
N LEU A 7 -36.78 32.13 5.27
CA LEU A 7 -36.23 31.40 4.15
C LEU A 7 -37.29 30.38 3.69
N PRO A 8 -37.71 30.38 2.42
CA PRO A 8 -38.70 29.43 1.93
C PRO A 8 -38.15 28.01 2.11
N VAL A 9 -38.78 27.23 2.98
CA VAL A 9 -38.54 25.80 3.24
C VAL A 9 -38.28 24.97 1.96
N PRO A 10 -38.98 25.17 0.82
CA PRO A 10 -38.67 24.39 -0.39
C PRO A 10 -37.28 24.71 -0.99
N PHE A 11 -36.79 25.94 -0.83
CA PHE A 11 -35.49 26.37 -1.36
C PHE A 11 -34.33 25.83 -0.51
N ALA A 12 -34.53 25.73 0.81
CA ALA A 12 -33.58 25.10 1.72
C ALA A 12 -33.46 23.59 1.48
N CYS A 13 -34.57 22.89 1.24
CA CYS A 13 -34.56 21.47 0.86
C CYS A 13 -33.88 21.23 -0.50
N LEU A 14 -34.10 22.09 -1.49
CA LEU A 14 -33.45 22.00 -2.79
C LEU A 14 -31.92 22.10 -2.67
N PHE A 15 -31.43 23.06 -1.88
CA PHE A 15 -29.99 23.23 -1.61
C PHE A 15 -29.39 22.02 -0.88
N LEU A 16 -30.10 21.44 0.09
CA LEU A 16 -29.68 20.21 0.78
C LEU A 16 -29.61 19.00 -0.15
N CYS A 17 -30.55 18.87 -1.09
CA CYS A 17 -30.50 17.82 -2.12
C CYS A 17 -29.35 18.02 -3.12
N LEU A 18 -29.05 19.27 -3.48
CA LEU A 18 -27.91 19.63 -4.35
C LEU A 18 -26.55 19.34 -3.69
N LEU A 19 -26.46 19.44 -2.36
CA LEU A 19 -25.24 19.13 -1.59
C LEU A 19 -25.09 17.64 -1.22
N GLY A 20 -26.17 16.86 -1.24
CA GLY A 20 -26.17 15.42 -0.91
C GLY A 20 -25.78 14.49 -2.07
N GLY A 21 -25.56 15.02 -3.27
CA GLY A 21 -25.44 14.24 -4.51
C GLY A 21 -24.04 13.76 -4.89
N CYS A 22 -23.03 13.85 -4.03
CA CYS A 22 -21.70 13.35 -4.36
C CYS A 22 -21.47 11.97 -3.72
N LYS A 23 -21.65 10.87 -4.47
CA LYS A 23 -20.88 9.64 -4.21
C LYS A 23 -19.41 9.96 -4.52
N THR A 24 -18.72 10.64 -3.59
CA THR A 24 -17.28 10.93 -3.69
C THR A 24 -16.42 9.69 -3.41
N HIS A 25 -17.05 8.58 -3.01
CA HIS A 25 -16.37 7.31 -2.82
C HIS A 25 -16.72 6.40 -4.01
N LEU A 26 -15.82 6.36 -5.00
CA LEU A 26 -15.74 5.20 -5.88
C LEU A 26 -15.31 4.03 -5.00
N ASP A 27 -16.07 2.94 -5.04
CA ASP A 27 -15.63 1.71 -4.38
C ASP A 27 -14.26 1.31 -4.96
N PRO A 28 -13.27 1.01 -4.11
CA PRO A 28 -11.95 0.65 -4.59
C PRO A 28 -12.06 -0.61 -5.45
N VAL A 29 -11.54 -0.55 -6.66
CA VAL A 29 -11.46 -1.72 -7.53
C VAL A 29 -10.53 -2.73 -6.86
N SER A 30 -11.10 -3.80 -6.32
CA SER A 30 -10.35 -4.88 -5.69
C SER A 30 -10.08 -5.96 -6.74
N TYR A 31 -8.81 -6.17 -7.05
CA TYR A 31 -8.33 -7.25 -7.89
C TYR A 31 -7.35 -8.13 -7.09
N SER A 32 -7.22 -9.39 -7.49
CA SER A 32 -6.30 -10.32 -6.81
C SER A 32 -4.86 -9.78 -6.89
N PRO A 33 -4.14 -9.72 -5.77
CA PRO A 33 -2.71 -9.40 -5.74
C PRO A 33 -1.83 -10.61 -6.06
N ASP A 34 -2.42 -11.77 -6.35
CA ASP A 34 -1.71 -13.04 -6.46
C ASP A 34 -1.05 -13.24 -7.82
N TYR A 35 -0.06 -14.12 -7.84
CA TYR A 35 0.69 -14.49 -9.02
C TYR A 35 0.62 -16.00 -9.24
N THR A 36 0.69 -16.41 -10.50
CA THR A 36 0.71 -17.82 -10.90
C THR A 36 1.87 -18.08 -11.85
N ALA A 37 2.50 -19.23 -11.68
CA ALA A 37 3.55 -19.68 -12.58
C ALA A 37 2.90 -20.37 -13.79
N ILE A 38 3.15 -19.86 -14.99
CA ILE A 38 2.71 -20.46 -16.24
C ILE A 38 3.93 -20.95 -17.03
N THR A 39 3.77 -22.06 -17.75
CA THR A 39 4.77 -22.55 -18.70
C THR A 39 4.50 -21.92 -20.07
N ARG A 40 5.41 -21.06 -20.54
CA ARG A 40 5.33 -20.49 -21.89
C ARG A 40 5.66 -21.57 -22.92
N ALA A 41 5.26 -21.34 -24.18
CA ALA A 41 5.49 -22.24 -25.31
C ALA A 41 6.98 -22.59 -25.56
N ASP A 42 7.90 -21.77 -25.06
CA ASP A 42 9.36 -22.00 -25.08
C ASP A 42 9.86 -22.90 -23.93
N GLY A 43 8.95 -23.43 -23.10
CA GLY A 43 9.26 -24.26 -21.94
C GLY A 43 9.72 -23.49 -20.70
N ARG A 44 9.78 -22.15 -20.75
CA ARG A 44 10.18 -21.34 -19.60
C ARG A 44 9.02 -21.15 -18.64
N ILE A 45 9.29 -21.27 -17.35
CA ILE A 45 8.34 -20.92 -16.30
C ILE A 45 8.38 -19.41 -16.12
N GLU A 46 7.26 -18.75 -16.35
CA GLU A 46 7.08 -17.32 -16.15
C GLU A 46 6.01 -17.06 -15.09
N LEU A 47 6.31 -16.13 -14.19
CA LEU A 47 5.36 -15.68 -13.18
C LEU A 47 4.49 -14.57 -13.77
N VAL A 48 3.16 -14.72 -13.67
CA VAL A 48 2.18 -13.79 -14.24
C VAL A 48 1.10 -13.48 -13.19
N PRO A 49 0.61 -12.22 -13.08
CA PRO A 49 -0.49 -11.88 -12.18
C PRO A 49 -1.76 -12.67 -12.50
N GLN A 50 -2.49 -13.14 -11.48
CA GLN A 50 -3.79 -13.79 -11.68
C GLN A 50 -4.82 -12.83 -12.32
N ALA A 51 -4.71 -11.53 -12.05
CA ALA A 51 -5.53 -10.51 -12.69
C ALA A 51 -5.46 -10.56 -14.24
N CYS A 52 -4.35 -11.05 -14.82
CA CYS A 52 -4.21 -11.20 -16.27
C CYS A 52 -4.93 -12.42 -16.85
N ALA A 53 -5.36 -13.36 -16.01
CA ALA A 53 -6.16 -14.52 -16.43
C ALA A 53 -7.66 -14.22 -16.50
N GLN A 54 -8.08 -13.04 -16.04
CA GLN A 54 -9.46 -12.59 -16.13
C GLN A 54 -9.81 -12.23 -17.59
N PRO A 55 -11.10 -12.34 -17.98
CA PRO A 55 -11.53 -11.88 -19.29
C PRO A 55 -11.21 -10.39 -19.46
N ALA A 56 -10.87 -10.01 -20.70
CA ALA A 56 -10.66 -8.61 -21.04
C ALA A 56 -11.88 -7.75 -20.65
N ALA A 57 -11.64 -6.45 -20.43
CA ALA A 57 -12.72 -5.53 -20.14
C ALA A 57 -13.80 -5.62 -21.23
N GLN A 58 -15.07 -5.53 -20.83
CA GLN A 58 -16.21 -5.53 -21.76
C GLN A 58 -16.54 -4.11 -22.19
N ASP A 59 -17.18 -3.97 -23.35
CA ASP A 59 -17.66 -2.69 -23.87
C ASP A 59 -18.95 -2.27 -23.15
N ASP A 60 -18.82 -1.88 -21.88
CA ASP A 60 -19.97 -1.50 -21.04
C ASP A 60 -20.63 -0.18 -21.49
N ILE A 61 -19.99 0.58 -22.41
CA ILE A 61 -20.43 1.90 -22.87
C ILE A 61 -20.83 1.88 -24.36
N ASP A 62 -20.89 0.70 -24.99
CA ASP A 62 -21.32 0.50 -26.39
C ASP A 62 -20.56 1.42 -27.38
N VAL A 63 -19.24 1.45 -27.24
CA VAL A 63 -18.33 2.23 -28.11
C VAL A 63 -18.23 1.61 -29.50
N GLY A 64 -18.65 0.34 -29.67
CA GLY A 64 -18.88 -0.27 -30.97
C GLY A 64 -17.57 -0.61 -31.70
N GLU A 65 -17.43 -0.18 -32.95
CA GLU A 65 -16.31 -0.57 -33.82
C GLU A 65 -14.94 -0.01 -33.37
N ASP A 66 -14.95 1.00 -32.50
CA ASP A 66 -13.75 1.59 -31.90
C ASP A 66 -13.36 0.90 -30.57
N PHE A 67 -14.09 -0.12 -30.15
CA PHE A 67 -13.80 -0.82 -28.91
C PHE A 67 -12.52 -1.68 -29.03
N GLN A 68 -11.47 -1.24 -28.34
CA GLN A 68 -10.28 -2.06 -28.14
C GLN A 68 -10.41 -2.81 -26.82
N ALA A 69 -10.27 -4.14 -26.84
CA ALA A 69 -10.22 -4.94 -25.61
C ALA A 69 -9.01 -4.54 -24.76
N LEU A 70 -9.26 -3.78 -23.68
CA LEU A 70 -8.25 -3.43 -22.69
C LEU A 70 -7.93 -4.63 -21.80
N LEU A 71 -6.70 -4.63 -21.27
CA LEU A 71 -6.31 -5.58 -20.23
C LEU A 71 -7.27 -5.47 -19.04
N PRO A 72 -7.54 -6.58 -18.33
CA PRO A 72 -8.33 -6.55 -17.11
C PRO A 72 -7.72 -5.60 -16.06
N PRO A 73 -8.55 -5.00 -15.19
CA PRO A 73 -8.05 -4.15 -14.12
C PRO A 73 -7.04 -4.90 -13.24
N GLY A 74 -5.95 -4.22 -12.88
CA GLY A 74 -4.88 -4.81 -12.07
C GLY A 74 -3.84 -5.63 -12.84
N CYS A 75 -4.14 -6.13 -14.05
CA CYS A 75 -3.15 -6.90 -14.82
C CYS A 75 -1.90 -6.06 -15.15
N ALA A 76 -2.07 -4.91 -15.80
CA ALA A 76 -0.94 -4.04 -16.16
C ALA A 76 -0.17 -3.55 -14.94
N SER A 77 -0.89 -3.17 -13.87
CA SER A 77 -0.28 -2.68 -12.63
C SER A 77 0.56 -3.76 -11.95
N ASN A 78 0.01 -4.94 -11.72
CA ASN A 78 0.72 -6.04 -11.06
C ASN A 78 1.89 -6.55 -11.92
N LEU A 79 1.78 -6.48 -13.25
CA LEU A 79 2.85 -6.87 -14.16
C LEU A 79 4.03 -5.88 -14.07
N ILE A 80 3.77 -4.58 -13.97
CA ILE A 80 4.80 -3.56 -13.70
C ILE A 80 5.42 -3.77 -12.32
N LEU A 81 4.61 -4.03 -11.29
CA LEU A 81 5.12 -4.34 -9.94
C LEU A 81 6.08 -5.53 -9.98
N LEU A 82 5.74 -6.58 -10.72
CA LEU A 82 6.57 -7.77 -10.88
C LEU A 82 7.91 -7.49 -11.58
N GLN A 83 7.96 -6.49 -12.47
CA GLN A 83 9.20 -6.06 -13.14
C GLN A 83 10.13 -5.28 -12.19
N MET A 84 9.59 -4.69 -11.12
CA MET A 84 10.36 -3.94 -10.13
C MET A 84 10.91 -4.82 -9.00
N VAL A 85 10.49 -6.09 -8.90
CA VAL A 85 10.97 -7.01 -7.87
C VAL A 85 12.41 -7.43 -8.15
N GLU A 86 13.27 -7.37 -7.13
CA GLU A 86 14.67 -7.81 -7.21
C GLU A 86 14.77 -9.30 -7.56
N GLN A 87 14.03 -10.15 -6.83
CA GLN A 87 14.02 -11.60 -7.04
C GLN A 87 12.58 -12.11 -7.20
N ARG A 88 12.20 -12.52 -8.41
CA ARG A 88 10.84 -12.99 -8.71
C ARG A 88 10.39 -14.18 -7.86
N ALA A 89 11.32 -14.99 -7.38
CA ALA A 89 11.04 -16.13 -6.50
C ALA A 89 10.44 -15.71 -5.15
N ASP A 90 10.81 -14.52 -4.66
CA ASP A 90 10.42 -14.01 -3.35
C ASP A 90 8.93 -13.63 -3.32
N VAL A 91 8.33 -13.33 -4.48
CA VAL A 91 6.89 -13.07 -4.60
C VAL A 91 6.05 -14.28 -4.22
N LEU A 92 6.54 -15.49 -4.51
CA LEU A 92 5.82 -16.73 -4.23
C LEU A 92 6.15 -17.32 -2.87
N ARG A 93 7.42 -17.28 -2.48
CA ARG A 93 7.93 -17.99 -1.30
C ARG A 93 8.20 -17.08 -0.11
N GLY A 94 8.20 -15.77 -0.32
CA GLY A 94 8.78 -14.83 0.64
C GLY A 94 10.28 -15.08 0.82
N ARG A 95 10.87 -14.33 1.74
CA ARG A 95 12.26 -14.49 2.14
C ARG A 95 12.33 -14.51 3.66
N ASP A 96 13.17 -15.40 4.19
CA ASP A 96 13.46 -15.41 5.61
C ASP A 96 14.08 -14.07 6.00
N THR A 97 13.40 -13.32 6.87
CA THR A 97 13.80 -11.98 7.31
C THR A 97 14.88 -12.00 8.40
N GLY A 98 15.51 -13.16 8.62
CA GLY A 98 16.50 -13.37 9.68
C GLY A 98 15.88 -13.36 11.09
N PRO A 99 16.70 -13.48 12.15
CA PRO A 99 16.20 -13.42 13.52
C PRO A 99 15.54 -12.08 13.81
N THR A 100 14.40 -12.10 14.52
CA THR A 100 13.67 -10.88 14.90
C THR A 100 14.57 -9.97 15.73
N MET A 101 14.89 -8.80 15.18
CA MET A 101 15.78 -7.82 15.79
C MET A 101 15.07 -6.99 16.89
N ALA A 102 14.46 -7.67 17.87
CA ALA A 102 13.60 -7.03 18.88
C ALA A 102 14.33 -6.00 19.74
N ALA A 103 15.53 -6.31 20.23
CA ALA A 103 16.31 -5.40 21.08
C ALA A 103 16.78 -4.11 20.37
N PRO A 104 17.43 -4.15 19.19
CA PRO A 104 17.83 -2.93 18.49
C PRO A 104 16.64 -2.14 17.92
N VAL A 105 15.60 -2.81 17.42
CA VAL A 105 14.38 -2.12 16.96
C VAL A 105 13.66 -1.45 18.13
N GLY A 106 13.55 -2.12 19.27
CA GLY A 106 12.98 -1.56 20.49
C GLY A 106 13.74 -0.33 20.99
N ARG A 107 15.08 -0.37 20.99
CA ARG A 107 15.90 0.81 21.32
C ARG A 107 15.69 1.96 20.34
N ALA A 108 15.61 1.69 19.04
CA ALA A 108 15.36 2.72 18.03
C ALA A 108 13.97 3.34 18.19
N ALA A 109 12.93 2.53 18.44
CA ALA A 109 11.58 3.00 18.71
C ALA A 109 11.52 3.85 19.99
N GLN A 110 12.25 3.45 21.03
CA GLN A 110 12.31 4.21 22.29
C GLN A 110 12.85 5.63 22.09
N VAL A 111 13.84 5.85 21.22
CA VAL A 111 14.31 7.20 20.89
C VAL A 111 13.20 8.07 20.32
N TYR A 112 12.36 7.49 19.46
CA TYR A 112 11.25 8.20 18.82
C TYR A 112 10.10 8.46 19.80
N ILE A 113 9.75 7.48 20.63
CA ILE A 113 8.65 7.56 21.60
C ILE A 113 8.99 8.49 22.76
N ASP A 114 10.19 8.36 23.33
CA ASP A 114 10.61 9.11 24.52
C ASP A 114 11.23 10.48 24.15
N GLY A 115 11.45 10.75 22.86
CA GLY A 115 11.96 12.04 22.36
C GLY A 115 13.38 12.38 22.84
N TYR A 116 14.17 11.38 23.23
CA TYR A 116 15.52 11.60 23.75
C TYR A 116 16.40 12.34 22.75
N ASP A 117 17.09 13.38 23.25
CA ASP A 117 18.13 14.07 22.50
C ASP A 117 19.23 13.06 22.11
N ARG A 118 19.60 13.05 20.82
CA ARG A 118 20.54 12.10 20.24
C ARG A 118 21.92 12.18 20.92
N GLU A 119 22.27 13.34 21.44
CA GLU A 119 23.51 13.60 22.17
C GLU A 119 23.53 12.86 23.53
N GLU A 120 22.41 12.83 24.25
CA GLU A 120 22.33 12.17 25.56
C GLU A 120 22.34 10.65 25.43
N LEU A 121 21.74 10.11 24.37
CA LEU A 121 21.84 8.69 24.02
C LEU A 121 23.28 8.26 23.72
N ARG A 122 24.03 9.08 22.96
CA ARG A 122 25.44 8.80 22.65
C ARG A 122 26.29 8.79 23.92
N ARG A 123 26.02 9.68 24.87
CA ARG A 123 26.73 9.71 26.16
C ARG A 123 26.48 8.44 26.98
N ARG A 124 25.21 8.03 27.12
CA ARG A 124 24.85 6.79 27.86
C ARG A 124 25.41 5.54 27.19
N GLN A 125 25.45 5.48 25.85
CA GLN A 125 26.07 4.36 25.14
C GLN A 125 27.59 4.28 25.37
N ALA A 126 28.29 5.42 25.37
CA ALA A 126 29.72 5.45 25.67
C ALA A 126 30.00 5.01 27.13
N GLU A 127 29.18 5.45 28.09
CA GLU A 127 29.25 5.01 29.49
C GLU A 127 28.99 3.50 29.63
N GLN A 128 28.00 2.96 28.91
CA GLN A 128 27.73 1.52 28.90
C GLN A 128 28.87 0.71 28.30
N GLN A 129 29.43 1.14 27.16
CA GLN A 129 30.56 0.47 26.52
C GLN A 129 31.81 0.47 27.42
N ALA A 130 32.12 1.59 28.08
CA ALA A 130 33.21 1.65 29.04
C ALA A 130 32.97 0.71 30.25
N SER A 131 31.73 0.57 30.69
CA SER A 131 31.36 -0.31 31.81
C SER A 131 31.40 -1.81 31.46
N THR A 132 31.13 -2.17 30.20
CA THR A 132 31.25 -3.55 29.72
C THR A 132 32.71 -3.93 29.48
N ASP A 133 33.51 -3.03 28.89
CA ASP A 133 34.93 -3.25 28.59
C ASP A 133 35.76 -3.44 29.90
N THR A 134 35.45 -2.64 30.93
CA THR A 134 36.05 -2.81 32.27
C THR A 134 35.62 -4.09 32.99
N ARG A 135 34.47 -4.68 32.63
CA ARG A 135 34.00 -5.96 33.16
C ARG A 135 34.62 -7.15 32.44
N GLU A 136 34.91 -7.03 31.15
CA GLU A 136 35.56 -8.08 30.35
C GLU A 136 37.09 -8.12 30.56
N ALA A 137 37.70 -7.01 30.97
CA ALA A 137 39.13 -6.92 31.29
C ALA A 137 39.53 -7.47 32.68
N ARG A 138 38.58 -8.02 33.44
CA ARG A 138 38.78 -8.57 34.80
C ARG A 138 38.52 -10.08 34.83
#